data_AF-A0A0C2FX45-F1
#
_entry.id   AF-A0A0C2FX45-F1
#
_cell.length_a   1.000
_cell.length_b   1.000
_cell.length_c   1.000
_cell.angle_alpha   90.00
_cell.angle_beta   90.00
_cell.angle_gamma   90.00
#
_symmetry.space_group_name_H-M   'P 1'
#
loop_
_entity.id
_entity.type
_entity.pdbx_description
1 polymer ?
#
loop_
_entity_poly.entity_id
_entity_poly.type
_entity_poly.pdbx_seq_one_letter_code
_entity_poly.pdbx_strand_id
1 'polypeptide(L)'
;DLRMSTGGREPVSPRIFAPSSLVFDDSQLCFNKNHFGRPDFNVQRFMNLARRRAGLKQIQQDLRLYLKSVQHSMIELINDDYADFVHLSSNLVSLQSSIDKIENDMNTIWTEFESSTSDAVQTAERVESFCVELSQNRASQIEIRHRISFLSALQRLSNLMKNIPETISALWLEKVSSCLVDASSYKEKLAKDSRECKMFNKKYSKLESPPCTILLR
;
A
#
# COMPACT_ATOMS: atom_id res chain seq x y z
N ASP A 1 -4.46 -6.40 25.04
CA ASP A 1 -3.64 -7.52 25.53
C ASP A 1 -2.19 -7.41 25.11
N LEU A 2 -1.38 -6.90 26.03
CA LEU A 2 0.08 -6.94 25.94
C LEU A 2 0.56 -8.32 26.36
N ARG A 3 1.26 -9.04 25.47
CA ARG A 3 2.14 -10.14 25.89
C ARG A 3 3.43 -10.13 25.06
N MET A 4 4.34 -9.28 25.50
CA MET A 4 5.78 -9.38 25.21
C MET A 4 6.40 -10.27 26.29
N SER A 5 6.88 -11.45 25.93
CA SER A 5 8.04 -12.09 26.57
C SER A 5 8.41 -13.36 25.83
N THR A 6 9.38 -13.25 24.93
CA THR A 6 10.19 -14.40 24.49
C THR A 6 11.63 -14.01 24.75
N GLY A 7 12.13 -14.38 25.93
CA GLY A 7 13.57 -14.35 26.21
C GLY A 7 14.26 -15.36 25.31
N GLY A 8 14.78 -14.88 24.18
CA GLY A 8 15.75 -15.62 23.39
C GLY A 8 17.02 -15.73 24.21
N ARG A 9 17.25 -16.90 24.82
CA ARG A 9 18.61 -17.30 25.20
C ARG A 9 19.40 -17.38 23.90
N GLU A 10 20.32 -16.44 23.70
CA GLU A 10 21.35 -16.59 22.69
C GLU A 10 22.03 -17.95 22.92
N PRO A 11 22.13 -18.82 21.89
CA PRO A 11 22.95 -19.99 22.01
C PRO A 11 24.38 -19.49 22.09
N VAL A 12 24.99 -19.61 23.27
CA VAL A 12 26.43 -19.44 23.42
C VAL A 12 27.05 -20.50 22.52
N SER A 13 27.52 -20.08 21.34
CA SER A 13 28.12 -20.96 20.36
C SER A 13 29.23 -21.76 21.03
N PRO A 14 29.19 -23.10 20.94
CA PRO A 14 30.27 -23.91 21.49
C PRO A 14 31.55 -23.47 20.77
N ARG A 15 32.60 -23.14 21.52
CA ARG A 15 33.94 -22.91 20.96
C ARG A 15 34.27 -24.11 20.07
N ILE A 16 34.11 -23.96 18.75
CA ILE A 16 34.29 -25.04 17.77
C ILE A 16 35.76 -25.48 17.75
N PHE A 17 36.65 -24.59 18.19
CA PHE A 17 38.03 -24.86 18.50
C PHE A 17 38.22 -24.73 20.01
N ALA A 18 37.89 -25.79 20.75
CA ALA A 18 38.42 -25.93 22.10
C ALA A 18 39.95 -26.04 21.97
N PRO A 19 40.75 -25.15 22.59
CA PRO A 19 42.19 -25.24 22.49
C PRO A 19 42.60 -26.57 23.09
N SER A 20 43.37 -27.33 22.34
CA SER A 20 44.18 -28.39 22.91
C SER A 20 45.24 -27.68 23.74
N SER A 21 44.87 -27.20 24.92
CA SER A 21 45.80 -26.56 25.83
C SER A 21 46.86 -27.61 26.12
N LEU A 22 48.02 -27.49 25.49
CA LEU A 22 49.24 -27.96 26.11
C LEU A 22 49.29 -27.22 27.44
N VAL A 23 48.74 -27.84 28.49
CA VAL A 23 48.78 -27.33 29.86
C VAL A 23 50.25 -27.40 30.25
N PHE A 24 51.00 -26.40 29.84
CA PHE A 24 52.37 -26.21 30.22
C PHE A 24 52.34 -25.69 31.65
N ASP A 25 52.74 -26.56 32.58
CA ASP A 25 52.88 -26.18 33.98
C ASP A 25 54.13 -25.28 34.13
N ASP A 26 53.90 -23.98 33.95
CA ASP A 26 54.91 -22.93 34.08
C ASP A 26 55.60 -22.90 35.45
N SER A 27 55.03 -23.56 36.45
CA SER A 27 55.59 -23.62 37.81
C SER A 27 56.90 -24.43 37.87
N GLN A 28 57.22 -25.19 36.81
CA GLN A 28 58.40 -26.05 36.73
C GLN A 28 59.65 -25.36 36.14
N LEU A 29 59.51 -24.12 35.65
CA LEU A 29 60.65 -23.38 35.08
C LEU A 29 61.67 -23.00 36.17
N CYS A 30 62.96 -23.19 35.90
CA CYS A 30 64.02 -22.75 36.82
C CYS A 30 64.17 -21.21 36.91
N PHE A 31 63.37 -20.43 36.18
CA PHE A 31 63.39 -18.97 36.14
C PHE A 31 61.97 -18.37 36.18
N ASN A 32 61.87 -17.09 36.54
CA ASN A 32 60.61 -16.35 36.48
C ASN A 32 60.42 -15.76 35.07
N LYS A 33 59.43 -16.26 34.33
CA LYS A 33 59.10 -15.80 32.96
C LYS A 33 58.68 -14.33 32.88
N ASN A 34 58.13 -13.77 33.96
CA ASN A 34 57.70 -12.36 34.00
C ASN A 34 58.87 -11.39 33.84
N HIS A 35 60.12 -11.84 33.99
CA HIS A 35 61.29 -11.02 33.71
C HIS A 35 61.43 -10.66 32.22
N PHE A 36 60.99 -11.53 31.29
CA PHE A 36 61.14 -11.29 29.85
C PHE A 36 60.26 -10.16 29.32
N GLY A 37 59.10 -9.91 29.95
CA GLY A 37 58.20 -8.83 29.57
C GLY A 37 58.56 -7.46 30.17
N ARG A 38 59.64 -7.36 30.95
CA ARG A 38 60.03 -6.09 31.59
C ARG A 38 60.87 -5.23 30.65
N PRO A 39 60.67 -3.90 30.64
CA PRO A 39 61.46 -2.99 29.80
C PRO A 39 62.93 -2.90 30.23
N ASP A 40 63.26 -3.23 31.49
CA ASP A 40 64.62 -3.25 32.05
C ASP A 40 65.28 -4.63 32.00
N PHE A 41 64.80 -5.53 31.15
CA PHE A 41 65.33 -6.89 31.06
C PHE A 41 66.84 -6.88 30.79
N ASN A 42 67.60 -7.55 31.66
CA ASN A 42 69.04 -7.66 31.56
C ASN A 42 69.48 -9.13 31.63
N VAL A 43 70.11 -9.62 30.56
CA VAL A 43 70.53 -11.02 30.41
C VAL A 43 71.51 -11.43 31.50
N GLN A 44 72.46 -10.57 31.87
CA GLN A 44 73.45 -10.89 32.90
C GLN A 44 72.79 -11.08 34.27
N ARG A 45 71.87 -10.17 34.63
CA ARG A 45 71.06 -10.26 35.85
C ARG A 45 70.18 -11.51 35.86
N PHE A 46 69.53 -11.82 34.73
CA PHE A 46 68.74 -13.04 34.55
C PHE A 46 69.59 -14.30 34.75
N MET A 47 70.72 -14.41 34.05
CA MET A 47 71.61 -15.57 34.13
C MET A 47 72.22 -15.77 35.53
N ASN A 48 72.49 -14.67 36.24
CA ASN A 48 72.98 -14.74 37.63
C ASN A 48 71.91 -15.25 38.60
N LEU A 49 70.62 -14.97 38.35
CA LEU A 49 69.51 -15.49 39.15
C LEU A 49 69.17 -16.94 38.77
N ALA A 50 69.14 -17.28 37.49
CA ALA A 50 68.83 -18.63 37.01
C ALA A 50 69.91 -19.66 37.41
N ARG A 51 71.20 -19.30 37.33
CA ARG A 51 72.32 -20.18 37.74
C ARG A 51 72.33 -20.51 39.24
N ARG A 52 71.66 -19.71 40.08
CA ARG A 52 71.48 -20.03 41.51
C ARG A 52 70.48 -21.17 41.74
N ARG A 53 69.61 -21.45 40.76
CA ARG A 53 68.51 -22.43 40.86
C ARG A 53 68.77 -23.69 40.04
N ALA A 54 69.48 -23.60 38.91
CA ALA A 54 69.71 -24.75 38.03
C ALA A 54 71.02 -24.66 37.23
N GLY A 55 71.49 -25.80 36.73
CA GLY A 55 72.64 -25.89 35.83
C GLY A 55 72.34 -25.39 34.41
N LEU A 56 73.38 -25.06 33.64
CA LEU A 56 73.24 -24.44 32.31
C LEU A 56 72.40 -25.28 31.32
N LYS A 57 72.53 -26.61 31.36
CA LYS A 57 71.73 -27.53 30.53
C LYS A 57 70.23 -27.44 30.85
N GLN A 58 69.88 -27.39 32.13
CA GLN A 58 68.49 -27.26 32.57
C GLN A 58 67.93 -25.89 32.19
N ILE A 59 68.70 -24.80 32.40
CA ILE A 59 68.30 -23.45 31.97
C ILE A 59 68.04 -23.43 30.46
N GLN A 60 68.91 -24.03 29.65
CA GLN A 60 68.73 -24.12 28.21
C GLN A 60 67.46 -24.90 27.83
N GLN A 61 67.18 -26.01 28.50
CA GLN A 61 65.99 -26.82 28.26
C GLN A 61 64.71 -26.05 28.61
N ASP A 62 64.67 -25.42 29.77
CA ASP A 62 63.52 -24.64 30.25
C ASP A 62 63.26 -23.43 29.35
N LEU A 63 64.30 -22.77 28.85
CA LEU A 63 64.17 -21.70 27.86
C LEU A 63 63.57 -22.19 26.54
N ARG A 64 63.97 -23.38 26.07
CA ARG A 64 63.39 -23.98 24.85
C ARG A 64 61.93 -24.37 25.05
N LEU A 65 61.59 -24.90 26.22
CA LEU A 65 60.21 -25.22 26.58
C LEU A 65 59.34 -23.96 26.65
N TYR A 66 59.82 -22.92 27.33
CA TYR A 66 59.14 -21.64 27.41
C TYR A 66 58.96 -20.99 26.02
N LEU A 67 59.97 -21.03 25.16
CA LEU A 67 59.86 -20.53 23.78
C LEU A 67 58.77 -21.27 22.99
N LYS A 68 58.70 -22.59 23.10
CA LYS A 68 57.64 -23.38 22.44
C LYS A 68 56.25 -23.02 22.98
N SER A 69 56.12 -22.83 24.29
CA SER A 69 54.86 -22.39 24.91
C SER A 69 54.44 -21.02 24.38
N VAL A 70 55.35 -20.04 24.34
CA VAL A 70 55.07 -18.70 23.79
C VAL A 70 54.68 -18.78 22.30
N GLN A 71 55.39 -19.57 21.49
CA GLN A 71 55.04 -19.76 20.08
C GLN A 71 53.65 -20.38 19.90
N HIS A 72 53.31 -21.36 20.73
CA HIS A 72 52.00 -21.98 20.70
C HIS A 72 50.89 -21.01 21.10
N SER A 73 51.05 -20.27 22.20
CA SER A 73 50.08 -19.25 22.62
C SER A 73 49.90 -18.16 21.58
N MET A 74 50.95 -17.79 20.84
CA MET A 74 50.83 -16.84 19.73
C MET A 74 49.95 -17.39 18.60
N ILE A 75 50.11 -18.68 18.26
CA ILE A 75 49.26 -19.35 17.26
C ILE A 75 47.81 -19.42 17.74
N GLU A 76 47.58 -19.72 19.02
CA GLU A 76 46.23 -19.74 19.59
C GLU A 76 45.56 -18.37 19.52
N LEU A 77 46.27 -17.29 19.90
CA LEU A 77 45.74 -15.93 19.78
C LEU A 77 45.39 -15.56 18.32
N ILE A 78 46.26 -15.92 17.37
CA ILE A 78 45.98 -15.70 15.94
C ILE A 78 44.75 -16.49 15.48
N ASN A 79 44.59 -17.73 15.94
CA ASN A 79 43.46 -18.57 15.57
C ASN A 79 42.15 -18.07 16.19
N ASP A 80 42.20 -17.59 17.44
CA ASP A 80 41.06 -16.99 18.12
C ASP A 80 40.62 -15.70 17.39
N ASP A 81 41.57 -14.81 17.07
CA ASP A 81 41.30 -13.60 16.30
C ASP A 81 40.75 -13.93 14.90
N TYR A 82 41.26 -14.98 14.26
CA TYR A 82 40.77 -15.44 12.97
C TYR A 82 39.33 -15.98 13.05
N ALA A 83 39.00 -16.73 14.11
CA ALA A 83 37.65 -17.24 14.32
C ALA A 83 36.64 -16.08 14.49
N ASP A 84 37.02 -15.06 15.26
CA ASP A 84 36.21 -13.85 15.44
C ASP A 84 36.03 -13.08 14.12
N PHE A 85 37.11 -12.95 13.32
CA PHE A 85 37.04 -12.32 12.00
C PHE A 85 36.10 -13.08 11.04
N VAL A 86 36.20 -14.41 10.99
CA VAL A 86 35.32 -15.24 10.15
C VAL A 86 33.87 -15.13 10.61
N HIS A 87 33.62 -15.14 11.92
CA HIS A 87 32.27 -14.95 12.45
C HIS A 87 31.70 -13.58 12.09
N LEU A 88 32.47 -12.51 12.25
CA LEU A 88 32.03 -11.15 11.90
C LEU A 88 31.78 -11.01 10.39
N SER A 89 32.65 -11.55 9.55
CA SER A 89 32.48 -11.49 8.09
C SER A 89 31.25 -12.27 7.62
N SER A 90 30.97 -13.44 8.20
CA SER A 90 29.73 -14.19 7.95
C SER A 90 28.48 -13.37 8.30
N ASN A 91 28.51 -12.68 9.46
CA ASN A 91 27.40 -11.83 9.89
C ASN A 91 27.18 -10.61 8.99
N LEU A 92 28.26 -10.03 8.45
CA LEU A 92 28.14 -8.95 7.47
C LEU A 92 27.49 -9.42 6.17
N VAL A 93 27.83 -10.62 5.69
CA VAL A 93 27.21 -11.21 4.49
C VAL A 93 25.72 -11.49 4.74
N SER A 94 25.35 -12.03 5.89
CA SER A 94 23.94 -12.29 6.21
C SER A 94 23.11 -11.00 6.39
N LEU A 95 23.74 -9.94 6.92
CA LEU A 95 23.14 -8.61 6.96
C LEU A 95 22.90 -8.07 5.54
N GLN A 96 23.86 -8.20 4.63
CA GLN A 96 23.68 -7.79 3.24
C GLN A 96 22.49 -8.52 2.59
N SER A 97 22.40 -9.85 2.76
CA SER A 97 21.24 -10.60 2.24
C SER A 97 19.91 -10.15 2.84
N SER A 98 19.91 -9.70 4.09
CA SER A 98 18.72 -9.13 4.73
C SER A 98 18.33 -7.78 4.13
N ILE A 99 19.31 -6.94 3.81
CA ILE A 99 19.10 -5.66 3.12
C ILE A 99 18.55 -5.90 1.72
N ASP A 100 19.15 -6.80 0.95
CA ASP A 100 18.70 -7.13 -0.41
C ASP A 100 17.25 -7.64 -0.40
N LYS A 101 16.88 -8.42 0.62
CA LYS A 101 15.50 -8.88 0.80
C LYS A 101 14.55 -7.72 1.08
N ILE A 102 14.91 -6.80 1.97
CA ILE A 102 14.08 -5.62 2.27
C ILE A 102 13.90 -4.76 1.02
N GLU A 103 14.95 -4.58 0.21
CA GLU A 103 14.88 -3.84 -1.05
C GLU A 103 13.89 -4.50 -2.03
N ASN A 104 13.96 -5.83 -2.19
CA ASN A 104 13.02 -6.57 -3.03
C ASN A 104 11.57 -6.50 -2.53
N ASP A 105 11.37 -6.65 -1.22
CA ASP A 105 10.05 -6.55 -0.60
C ASP A 105 9.48 -5.13 -0.81
N MET A 106 10.29 -4.08 -0.64
CA MET A 106 9.90 -2.70 -0.91
C MET A 106 9.52 -2.47 -2.37
N ASN A 107 10.33 -2.95 -3.32
CA ASN A 107 10.02 -2.82 -4.75
C ASN A 107 8.69 -3.51 -5.09
N THR A 108 8.45 -4.69 -4.52
CA THR A 108 7.19 -5.42 -4.71
C THR A 108 6.00 -4.61 -4.19
N ILE A 109 6.07 -4.12 -2.95
CA ILE A 109 5.01 -3.29 -2.35
C ILE A 109 4.75 -2.03 -3.19
N TRP A 110 5.81 -1.37 -3.69
CA TRP A 110 5.67 -0.20 -4.54
C TRP A 110 4.94 -0.52 -5.85
N THR A 111 5.27 -1.63 -6.51
CA THR A 111 4.58 -2.05 -7.73
C THR A 111 3.10 -2.38 -7.48
N GLU A 112 2.78 -3.05 -6.37
CA GLU A 112 1.40 -3.35 -5.99
C GLU A 112 0.60 -2.07 -5.67
N PHE A 113 1.23 -1.11 -4.99
CA PHE A 113 0.64 0.18 -4.68
C PHE A 113 0.36 1.01 -5.94
N GLU A 114 1.32 1.06 -6.87
CA GLU A 114 1.15 1.74 -8.16
C GLU A 114 0.00 1.13 -8.97
N SER A 115 -0.03 -0.20 -9.08
CA SER A 115 -1.11 -0.93 -9.75
C SER A 115 -2.47 -0.65 -9.12
N SER A 116 -2.56 -0.74 -7.78
CA SER A 116 -3.81 -0.49 -7.05
C SER A 116 -4.30 0.94 -7.21
N THR A 117 -3.37 1.90 -7.23
CA THR A 117 -3.69 3.32 -7.46
C THR A 117 -4.20 3.53 -8.88
N SER A 118 -3.56 2.92 -9.88
CA SER A 118 -4.02 2.95 -11.28
C SER A 118 -5.43 2.38 -11.42
N ASP A 119 -5.72 1.23 -10.82
CA ASP A 119 -7.04 0.60 -10.84
C ASP A 119 -8.11 1.47 -10.17
N ALA A 120 -7.77 2.13 -9.07
CA ALA A 120 -8.64 3.06 -8.37
C ALA A 120 -8.98 4.29 -9.24
N VAL A 121 -7.97 4.88 -9.89
CA VAL A 121 -8.16 6.01 -10.83
C VAL A 121 -9.06 5.60 -11.99
N GLN A 122 -8.78 4.46 -12.63
CA GLN A 122 -9.58 3.97 -13.75
C GLN A 122 -11.03 3.69 -13.32
N THR A 123 -11.22 3.22 -12.08
CA THR A 123 -12.56 3.00 -11.53
C THR A 123 -13.30 4.31 -11.29
N ALA A 124 -12.62 5.34 -10.77
CA ALA A 124 -13.20 6.66 -10.60
C ALA A 124 -13.63 7.26 -11.96
N GLU A 125 -12.80 7.16 -13.00
CA GLU A 125 -13.12 7.61 -14.36
C GLU A 125 -14.36 6.88 -14.93
N ARG A 126 -14.45 5.56 -14.74
CA ARG A 126 -15.64 4.79 -15.17
C ARG A 126 -16.90 5.24 -14.44
N VAL A 127 -16.80 5.50 -13.13
CA VAL A 127 -17.94 6.00 -12.33
C VAL A 127 -18.38 7.37 -12.83
N GLU A 128 -17.44 8.28 -13.11
CA GLU A 128 -17.75 9.61 -13.66
C GLU A 128 -18.48 9.49 -15.01
N SER A 129 -18.00 8.64 -15.92
CA SER A 129 -18.67 8.36 -17.19
C SER A 129 -20.11 7.87 -16.99
N PHE A 130 -20.33 6.93 -16.07
CA PHE A 130 -21.68 6.44 -15.76
C PHE A 130 -22.57 7.51 -15.13
N CYS A 131 -22.03 8.39 -14.29
CA CYS A 131 -22.80 9.51 -13.74
C CYS A 131 -23.27 10.48 -14.83
N VAL A 132 -22.42 10.76 -15.82
CA VAL A 132 -22.77 11.59 -16.98
C VAL A 132 -23.87 10.91 -17.80
N GLU A 133 -23.72 9.63 -18.12
CA GLU A 133 -24.72 8.87 -18.88
C GLU A 133 -26.06 8.81 -18.14
N LEU A 134 -26.03 8.58 -16.82
CA LEU A 134 -27.24 8.52 -15.99
C LEU A 134 -27.96 9.88 -15.94
N SER A 135 -27.21 10.98 -15.88
CA SER A 135 -27.77 12.34 -15.97
C SER A 135 -28.46 12.59 -17.31
N GLN A 136 -27.83 12.21 -18.42
CA GLN A 136 -28.40 12.32 -19.77
C GLN A 136 -29.65 11.44 -19.92
N ASN A 137 -29.60 10.19 -19.46
CA ASN A 137 -30.74 9.29 -19.46
C ASN A 137 -31.90 9.84 -18.63
N ARG A 138 -31.62 10.46 -17.47
CA ARG A 138 -32.65 11.10 -16.64
C ARG A 138 -33.28 12.29 -17.35
N ALA A 139 -32.51 13.12 -18.05
CA ALA A 139 -33.01 14.23 -18.85
C ALA A 139 -33.95 13.73 -19.97
N SER A 140 -33.50 12.75 -20.74
CA SER A 140 -34.31 12.10 -21.80
C SER A 140 -35.59 11.49 -21.23
N GLN A 141 -35.52 10.85 -20.06
CA GLN A 141 -36.70 10.27 -19.40
C GLN A 141 -37.72 11.34 -18.97
N ILE A 142 -37.26 12.50 -18.49
CA ILE A 142 -38.12 13.64 -18.18
C ILE A 142 -38.81 14.15 -19.44
N GLU A 143 -38.08 14.30 -20.54
CA GLU A 143 -38.63 14.73 -21.83
C GLU A 143 -39.72 13.77 -22.33
N ILE A 144 -39.46 12.46 -22.30
CA ILE A 144 -40.43 11.44 -22.70
C ILE A 144 -41.68 11.50 -21.82
N ARG A 145 -41.52 11.66 -20.49
CA ARG A 145 -42.68 11.81 -19.58
C ARG A 145 -43.53 13.02 -19.94
N HIS A 146 -42.92 14.18 -20.20
CA HIS A 146 -43.65 15.38 -20.63
C HIS A 146 -44.39 15.17 -21.94
N ARG A 147 -43.76 14.47 -22.90
CA ARG A 147 -44.37 14.09 -24.18
C ARG A 147 -45.57 13.17 -24.00
N ILE A 148 -45.48 12.16 -23.15
CA ILE A 148 -46.60 11.26 -22.82
C ILE A 148 -47.75 12.06 -22.19
N SER A 149 -47.48 12.86 -21.15
CA SER A 149 -48.51 13.68 -20.48
C SER A 149 -49.21 14.63 -21.45
N PHE A 150 -48.46 15.25 -22.35
CA PHE A 150 -49.01 16.11 -23.39
C PHE A 150 -49.94 15.34 -24.34
N LEU A 151 -49.48 14.21 -24.87
CA LEU A 151 -50.29 13.38 -25.77
C LEU A 151 -51.56 12.85 -25.09
N SER A 152 -51.47 12.44 -23.81
CA SER A 152 -52.63 12.04 -23.02
C SER A 152 -53.63 13.18 -22.82
N ALA A 153 -53.18 14.41 -22.59
CA ALA A 153 -54.05 15.59 -22.51
C ALA A 153 -54.75 15.87 -23.86
N LEU A 154 -54.03 15.77 -24.97
CA LEU A 154 -54.62 15.92 -26.31
C LEU A 154 -55.61 14.81 -26.65
N GLN A 155 -55.35 13.58 -26.22
CA GLN A 155 -56.27 12.46 -26.43
C GLN A 155 -57.57 12.65 -25.64
N ARG A 156 -57.48 13.11 -24.38
CA ARG A 156 -58.66 13.49 -23.58
C ARG A 156 -59.47 14.58 -24.27
N LEU A 157 -58.81 15.65 -24.72
CA LEU A 157 -59.46 16.74 -25.46
C LEU A 157 -60.16 16.22 -26.73
N SER A 158 -59.45 15.40 -27.53
CA SER A 158 -60.00 14.79 -28.75
C SER A 158 -61.26 13.95 -28.46
N ASN A 159 -61.26 13.18 -27.37
CA ASN A 159 -62.41 12.38 -26.97
C ASN A 159 -63.62 13.23 -26.55
N LEU A 160 -63.40 14.37 -25.88
CA LEU A 160 -64.46 15.33 -25.57
C LEU A 160 -65.03 15.97 -26.84
N MET A 161 -64.17 16.32 -27.79
CA MET A 161 -64.58 16.90 -29.07
C MET A 161 -65.32 15.92 -29.99
N LYS A 162 -65.07 14.61 -29.87
CA LYS A 162 -65.82 13.58 -30.60
C LYS A 162 -67.23 13.36 -30.04
N ASN A 163 -67.45 13.65 -28.76
CA ASN A 163 -68.71 13.43 -28.05
C ASN A 163 -69.26 14.76 -27.53
N ILE A 164 -69.51 15.70 -28.43
CA ILE A 164 -70.09 17.00 -28.08
C ILE A 164 -71.55 16.76 -27.66
N PRO A 165 -71.96 17.16 -26.44
CA PRO A 165 -73.35 17.05 -26.01
C PRO A 165 -74.28 17.93 -26.85
N GLU A 166 -75.54 17.53 -26.99
CA GLU A 166 -76.57 18.34 -27.68
C GLU A 166 -76.81 19.70 -27.01
N THR A 167 -76.60 19.79 -25.69
CA THR A 167 -76.60 21.05 -24.92
C THR A 167 -75.28 21.23 -24.18
N ILE A 168 -74.59 22.35 -24.46
CA ILE A 168 -73.30 22.66 -23.84
C ILE A 168 -73.55 23.10 -22.38
N SER A 169 -73.19 22.23 -21.43
CA SER A 169 -73.24 22.54 -20.00
C SER A 169 -71.96 23.21 -19.50
N ALA A 170 -72.08 23.98 -18.41
CA ALA A 170 -70.93 24.56 -17.71
C ALA A 170 -69.89 23.49 -17.31
N LEU A 171 -70.36 22.33 -16.84
CA LEU A 171 -69.49 21.19 -16.46
C LEU A 171 -68.69 20.64 -17.66
N TRP A 172 -69.28 20.60 -18.87
CA TRP A 172 -68.56 20.18 -20.07
C TRP A 172 -67.49 21.20 -20.46
N LEU A 173 -67.81 22.49 -20.39
CA LEU A 173 -66.85 23.57 -20.63
C LEU A 173 -65.69 23.56 -19.63
N GLU A 174 -65.97 23.29 -18.35
CA GLU A 174 -64.93 23.12 -17.31
C GLU A 174 -63.99 21.95 -17.64
N LYS A 175 -64.52 20.81 -18.11
CA LYS A 175 -63.70 19.66 -18.53
C LYS A 175 -62.81 19.97 -19.73
N VAL A 176 -63.34 20.69 -20.71
CA VAL A 176 -62.57 21.15 -21.88
C VAL A 176 -61.49 22.15 -21.46
N SER A 177 -61.86 23.13 -20.64
CA SER A 177 -60.94 24.11 -20.07
C SER A 177 -59.80 23.44 -19.30
N SER A 178 -60.11 22.50 -18.40
CA SER A 178 -59.11 21.72 -17.66
C SER A 178 -58.17 20.96 -18.60
N CYS A 179 -58.69 20.31 -19.64
CA CYS A 179 -57.85 19.60 -20.63
C CYS A 179 -56.94 20.56 -21.42
N LEU A 180 -57.43 21.77 -21.75
CA LEU A 180 -56.64 22.79 -22.46
C LEU A 180 -55.56 23.40 -21.56
N VAL A 181 -55.84 23.63 -20.29
CA VAL A 181 -54.86 24.09 -19.29
C VAL A 181 -53.76 23.04 -19.11
N ASP A 182 -54.13 21.76 -18.94
CA ASP A 182 -53.18 20.66 -18.86
C ASP A 182 -52.29 20.57 -20.12
N ALA A 183 -52.92 20.58 -21.30
CA ALA A 183 -52.19 20.52 -22.57
C ALA A 183 -51.23 21.70 -22.75
N SER A 184 -51.65 22.90 -22.36
CA SER A 184 -50.82 24.11 -22.44
C SER A 184 -49.66 24.06 -21.44
N SER A 185 -49.90 23.59 -20.22
CA SER A 185 -48.87 23.40 -19.19
C SER A 185 -47.80 22.39 -19.60
N TYR A 186 -48.19 21.26 -20.21
CA TYR A 186 -47.21 20.28 -20.71
C TYR A 186 -46.49 20.73 -21.98
N LYS A 187 -47.14 21.54 -22.82
CA LYS A 187 -46.54 22.13 -24.03
C LYS A 187 -45.37 23.06 -23.69
N GLU A 188 -45.47 23.85 -22.63
CA GLU A 188 -44.35 24.71 -22.17
C GLU A 188 -43.12 23.90 -21.75
N LYS A 189 -43.32 22.64 -21.36
CA LYS A 189 -42.27 21.71 -20.92
C LYS A 189 -41.71 20.85 -22.07
N LEU A 190 -42.26 20.98 -23.28
CA LEU A 190 -41.72 20.35 -24.48
C LEU A 190 -40.63 21.22 -25.11
N ALA A 191 -39.68 20.59 -25.80
CA ALA A 191 -38.77 21.32 -26.68
C ALA A 191 -39.59 22.17 -27.67
N LYS A 192 -39.27 23.47 -27.78
CA LYS A 192 -40.01 24.45 -28.60
C LYS A 192 -40.15 24.02 -30.06
N ASP A 193 -39.20 23.23 -30.55
CA ASP A 193 -39.15 22.71 -31.91
C ASP A 193 -39.74 21.31 -32.12
N SER A 194 -40.27 20.69 -31.06
CA SER A 194 -40.83 19.34 -31.18
C SER A 194 -41.96 19.29 -32.21
N ARG A 195 -42.05 18.17 -32.92
CA ARG A 195 -43.09 17.95 -33.93
C ARG A 195 -44.48 18.11 -33.32
N GLU A 196 -44.65 17.75 -32.05
CA GLU A 196 -45.93 17.84 -31.34
C GLU A 196 -46.29 19.26 -30.92
N CYS A 197 -45.32 20.07 -30.48
CA CYS A 197 -45.52 21.52 -30.30
C CYS A 197 -45.96 22.18 -31.60
N LYS A 198 -45.28 21.87 -32.71
CA LYS A 198 -45.61 22.39 -34.04
C LYS A 198 -47.01 21.95 -34.49
N MET A 199 -47.37 20.68 -34.28
CA MET A 199 -48.69 20.14 -34.60
C MET A 199 -49.81 20.74 -33.74
N PHE A 200 -49.56 20.97 -32.44
CA PHE A 200 -50.51 21.61 -31.56
C PHE A 200 -50.74 23.07 -31.94
N ASN A 201 -49.68 23.85 -32.15
CA ASN A 201 -49.80 25.24 -32.62
C ASN A 201 -50.61 25.34 -33.92
N LYS A 202 -50.39 24.42 -34.86
CA LYS A 202 -51.14 24.34 -36.12
C LYS A 202 -52.61 23.98 -35.94
N LYS A 203 -52.97 23.18 -34.93
CA LYS A 203 -54.36 22.82 -34.62
C LYS A 203 -55.05 23.89 -33.77
N TYR A 204 -54.34 24.48 -32.81
CA TYR A 204 -54.83 25.55 -31.94
C TYR A 204 -55.20 26.79 -32.75
N SER A 205 -54.32 27.22 -33.67
CA SER A 205 -54.63 28.31 -34.62
C SER A 205 -55.82 28.04 -35.54
N LYS A 206 -56.18 26.77 -35.77
CA LYS A 206 -57.42 26.41 -36.48
C LYS A 206 -58.66 26.48 -35.59
N LEU A 207 -58.54 26.22 -34.28
CA LEU A 207 -59.62 26.45 -33.32
C LEU A 207 -59.87 27.95 -33.08
N GLU A 208 -58.82 28.78 -33.15
CA GLU A 208 -58.94 30.25 -33.12
C GLU A 208 -59.46 30.85 -34.44
N SER A 209 -59.58 30.05 -35.51
CA SER A 209 -60.16 30.52 -36.76
C SER A 209 -61.68 30.77 -36.61
N PRO A 210 -62.25 31.72 -37.38
CA PRO A 210 -63.51 32.39 -37.03
C PRO A 210 -64.80 31.55 -36.90
N PRO A 211 -64.97 30.32 -37.44
CA PRO A 211 -66.26 29.65 -37.25
C PRO A 211 -66.49 29.17 -35.81
N CYS A 212 -65.46 29.05 -34.96
CA CYS A 212 -65.62 28.65 -33.55
C CYS A 212 -65.96 29.81 -32.61
N THR A 213 -65.79 31.08 -33.04
CA THR A 213 -66.14 32.26 -32.25
C THR A 213 -67.67 32.45 -32.12
N ILE A 214 -68.46 31.71 -32.89
CA ILE A 214 -69.93 31.80 -32.90
C ILE A 214 -70.58 30.93 -31.79
N LEU A 215 -69.83 30.02 -31.14
CA LEU A 215 -70.36 29.15 -30.08
C LEU A 215 -70.07 29.65 -28.65
N LEU A 216 -69.42 30.80 -28.48
CA LEU A 216 -69.07 31.39 -27.17
C LEU A 216 -69.57 32.84 -27.02
N ARG A 217 -70.69 33.19 -27.66
CA ARG A 217 -71.44 34.41 -27.36
C ARG A 217 -72.85 34.07 -26.91
#